data_AF-L1J4Q0-F1
#
_entry.id   AF-L1J4Q0-F1
#
_cell.length_a   1.000
_cell.length_b   1.000
_cell.length_c   1.000
_cell.angle_alpha   90.00
_cell.angle_beta   90.00
_cell.angle_gamma   90.00
#
_symmetry.space_group_name_H-M   'P 1'
#
loop_
_entity.id
_entity.type
_entity.pdbx_description
1 polymer ?
#
loop_
_entity_poly.entity_id
_entity_poly.type
_entity_poly.pdbx_seq_one_letter_code
_entity_poly.pdbx_strand_id
1 'polypeptide(L)'
;DVNDDLKRELAFYDIALAGVKDCQEMCKSSGIPYERPKDFYAEMVKTDDHMLKVKKQLIEQSAKVEAAEIRRKQREAKKYGKALQVERKIEKDKRKKDELESISKW
;
A
#
# COMPACT_ATOMS: atom_id res chain seq x y z
N ASP A 1 -26.85 3.32 8.24
CA ASP A 1 -27.71 2.30 7.63
C ASP A 1 -27.40 1.00 8.33
N VAL A 2 -28.42 0.25 8.77
CA VAL A 2 -28.25 -0.98 9.55
C VAL A 2 -27.53 -2.07 8.72
N ASN A 3 -27.60 -1.96 7.39
CA ASN A 3 -26.97 -2.88 6.44
C ASN A 3 -25.54 -2.46 6.01
N ASP A 4 -25.04 -1.32 6.48
CA ASP A 4 -23.67 -0.88 6.19
C ASP A 4 -22.71 -1.49 7.22
N ASP A 5 -22.32 -2.73 6.95
CA ASP A 5 -21.45 -3.51 7.83
C ASP A 5 -20.09 -2.83 8.05
N LEU A 6 -19.55 -2.11 7.06
CA LEU A 6 -18.26 -1.45 7.19
C LEU A 6 -18.30 -0.33 8.24
N LYS A 7 -19.37 0.47 8.25
CA LYS A 7 -19.59 1.48 9.29
C LYS A 7 -19.86 0.86 10.65
N ARG A 8 -20.55 -0.28 10.68
CA ARG A 8 -20.84 -1.00 11.92
C ARG A 8 -19.57 -1.58 12.56
N GLU A 9 -18.72 -2.22 11.76
CA GLU A 9 -17.42 -2.73 12.22
C GLU A 9 -16.50 -1.59 12.72
N LEU A 10 -16.49 -0.44 12.05
CA LEU A 10 -15.76 0.74 12.51
C LEU A 10 -16.26 1.22 13.88
N ALA A 11 -17.58 1.28 14.07
CA ALA A 11 -18.17 1.67 15.35
C ALA A 11 -17.81 0.68 16.47
N PHE A 12 -17.85 -0.62 16.21
CA PHE A 12 -17.42 -1.63 17.18
C PHE A 12 -15.95 -1.51 17.54
N TYR A 13 -15.10 -1.26 16.54
CA TYR A 13 -13.69 -1.02 16.75
C TYR A 13 -13.43 0.21 17.63
N ASP A 14 -14.10 1.33 17.35
CA ASP A 14 -13.94 2.58 18.11
C ASP A 14 -14.37 2.43 19.56
N ILE A 15 -15.49 1.75 19.82
CA ILE A 15 -15.98 1.45 21.18
C ILE A 15 -14.97 0.56 21.92
N ALA A 16 -14.47 -0.50 21.28
CA ALA A 16 -13.48 -1.38 21.88
C ALA A 16 -12.17 -0.64 22.20
N LEU A 17 -11.71 0.22 21.29
CA LEU A 17 -10.50 1.00 21.48
C LEU A 17 -10.63 2.00 22.64
N ALA A 18 -11.78 2.67 22.76
CA ALA A 18 -12.05 3.57 23.88
C ALA A 18 -12.00 2.81 25.21
N GLY A 19 -12.71 1.69 25.33
CA GLY A 19 -12.72 0.88 26.55
C GLY A 19 -11.34 0.33 26.94
N VAL A 20 -10.50 -0.04 25.95
CA VAL A 20 -9.12 -0.46 26.21
C VAL A 20 -8.26 0.68 26.76
N LYS A 21 -8.43 1.91 26.26
CA LYS A 21 -7.69 3.09 26.77
C LYS A 21 -8.05 3.39 28.21
N ASP A 22 -9.34 3.41 28.54
CA ASP A 22 -9.81 3.63 29.90
C ASP A 22 -9.25 2.56 30.85
N CYS A 23 -9.29 1.29 30.42
CA CYS A 23 -8.71 0.18 31.19
C CYS A 23 -7.20 0.33 31.38
N GLN A 24 -6.45 0.77 30.37
CA GLN A 24 -5.01 1.02 30.50
C GLN A 24 -4.69 2.11 31.53
N GLU A 25 -5.47 3.19 31.58
CA GLU A 25 -5.31 4.24 32.59
C GLU A 25 -5.60 3.70 34.00
N MET A 26 -6.67 2.92 34.15
CA MET A 26 -7.00 2.26 35.42
C MET A 26 -5.90 1.29 35.86
N CYS A 27 -5.40 0.44 34.97
CA CYS A 27 -4.32 -0.50 35.26
C CYS A 27 -3.04 0.22 35.69
N LYS A 28 -2.67 1.32 35.00
CA LYS A 28 -1.51 2.16 35.36
C LYS A 28 -1.67 2.77 36.75
N SER A 29 -2.85 3.32 37.05
CA SER A 29 -3.13 3.91 38.38
C SER A 29 -3.08 2.88 39.52
N SER A 30 -3.44 1.63 39.22
CA SER A 30 -3.45 0.51 40.16
C SER A 30 -2.13 -0.29 40.17
N GLY A 31 -1.13 0.10 39.36
CA GLY A 31 0.16 -0.58 39.26
C GLY A 31 0.11 -1.99 38.67
N ILE A 32 -0.93 -2.34 37.91
CA ILE A 32 -1.10 -3.66 37.30
C ILE A 32 -0.43 -3.69 35.91
N PRO A 33 0.55 -4.58 35.68
CA PRO A 33 1.12 -4.77 34.34
C PRO A 33 0.09 -5.35 33.37
N TYR A 34 -0.10 -4.71 32.22
CA TYR A 34 -1.05 -5.16 31.19
C TYR A 34 -0.39 -5.58 29.88
N GLU A 35 0.89 -5.25 29.66
CA GLU A 35 1.61 -5.62 28.44
C GLU A 35 2.19 -7.02 28.53
N ARG A 36 2.02 -7.81 27.47
CA ARG A 36 2.66 -9.12 27.37
C ARG A 36 4.17 -8.94 27.16
N PRO A 37 5.04 -9.47 28.06
CA PRO A 37 6.48 -9.48 27.83
C PRO A 37 6.83 -10.31 26.58
N LYS A 38 7.75 -9.80 25.75
CA LYS A 38 8.18 -10.49 24.51
C LYS A 38 8.87 -11.83 24.78
N ASP A 39 9.47 -11.97 25.96
CA ASP A 39 10.24 -13.15 26.37
C ASP A 39 9.40 -14.16 27.17
N PHE A 40 8.08 -14.00 27.19
CA PHE A 40 7.16 -14.93 27.85
C PHE A 40 6.46 -15.82 26.82
N TYR A 41 7.00 -17.03 26.66
CA TYR A 41 6.44 -18.07 25.78
C TYR A 41 5.44 -18.94 26.55
N ALA A 42 4.16 -18.61 26.39
CA ALA A 42 3.03 -19.40 26.87
C ALA A 42 2.14 -19.82 25.69
N GLU A 43 1.31 -20.82 25.91
CA GLU A 43 0.37 -21.28 24.89
C GLU A 43 -0.61 -20.16 24.49
N MET A 44 -0.77 -19.97 23.18
CA MET A 44 -1.65 -18.95 22.60
C MET A 44 -2.91 -19.63 22.04
N VAL A 45 -4.02 -18.89 21.94
CA VAL A 45 -5.30 -19.42 21.44
C VAL A 45 -5.21 -20.04 20.04
N LYS A 46 -4.28 -19.56 19.20
CA LYS A 46 -4.01 -20.10 17.86
C LYS A 46 -2.60 -20.66 17.82
N THR A 47 -2.45 -21.84 17.21
CA THR A 47 -1.15 -22.47 17.02
C THR A 47 -0.26 -21.68 16.06
N ASP A 48 1.05 -21.81 16.23
CA ASP A 48 2.02 -21.17 15.35
C ASP A 48 1.85 -21.62 13.89
N ASP A 49 1.59 -22.90 13.66
CA ASP A 49 1.30 -23.44 12.32
C ASP A 49 0.10 -22.76 11.65
N HIS A 50 -0.95 -22.46 12.42
CA HIS A 50 -2.09 -21.73 11.90
C HIS A 50 -1.70 -20.28 11.55
N MET A 51 -0.97 -19.60 12.44
CA MET A 51 -0.55 -18.21 12.22
C MET A 51 0.46 -18.08 11.07
N LEU A 52 1.30 -19.09 10.83
CA LEU A 52 2.18 -19.16 9.66
C LEU A 52 1.39 -19.22 8.35
N LYS A 53 0.28 -19.96 8.32
CA LYS A 53 -0.62 -20.02 7.14
C LYS A 53 -1.26 -18.66 6.87
N VAL A 54 -1.78 -17.99 7.90
CA VAL A 54 -2.37 -16.64 7.79
C VAL A 54 -1.33 -15.64 7.27
N LYS A 55 -0.11 -15.66 7.83
CA LYS A 55 0.99 -14.81 7.37
C LYS A 55 1.33 -15.05 5.90
N LYS A 56 1.41 -16.31 5.47
CA LYS A 56 1.66 -16.67 4.08
C LYS A 56 0.59 -16.09 3.15
N GLN A 57 -0.68 -16.21 3.51
CA GLN A 57 -1.79 -15.67 2.71
C GLN A 57 -1.72 -14.14 2.58
N LEU A 58 -1.40 -13.42 3.66
CA LEU A 58 -1.22 -11.97 3.64
C LEU A 58 -0.09 -11.54 2.70
N ILE A 59 1.05 -12.23 2.74
CA ILE A 59 2.19 -11.96 1.85
C ILE A 59 1.80 -12.21 0.39
N GLU A 60 1.14 -13.33 0.11
CA GLU A 60 0.68 -13.66 -1.24
C GLU A 60 -0.34 -12.64 -1.78
N GLN A 61 -1.25 -12.15 -0.94
CA GLN A 61 -2.20 -11.09 -1.33
C GLN A 61 -1.48 -9.78 -1.65
N SER A 62 -0.55 -9.36 -0.81
CA SER A 62 0.27 -8.15 -1.05
C SER A 62 1.04 -8.25 -2.37
N ALA A 63 1.71 -9.38 -2.60
CA ALA A 63 2.44 -9.64 -3.85
C ALA A 63 1.53 -9.63 -5.09
N LYS A 64 0.30 -10.15 -4.98
CA LYS A 64 -0.69 -10.10 -6.08
C LYS A 64 -1.11 -8.67 -6.42
N VAL A 65 -1.33 -7.83 -5.41
CA VAL A 65 -1.68 -6.42 -5.59
C VAL A 65 -0.53 -5.68 -6.26
N GLU A 66 0.69 -5.84 -5.73
CA GLU A 66 1.90 -5.22 -6.31
C GLU A 66 2.12 -5.65 -7.77
N ALA A 67 2.00 -6.95 -8.06
CA ALA A 67 2.12 -7.46 -9.43
C ALA A 67 1.03 -6.91 -10.36
N ALA A 68 -0.18 -6.65 -9.87
CA ALA A 68 -1.23 -5.99 -10.65
C ALA A 68 -0.88 -4.52 -10.95
N GLU A 69 -0.34 -3.79 -9.98
CA GLU A 69 0.11 -2.41 -10.16
C GLU A 69 1.29 -2.31 -11.13
N ILE A 70 2.29 -3.19 -11.01
CA ILE A 70 3.44 -3.26 -11.93
C ILE A 70 2.93 -3.52 -13.35
N ARG A 71 2.01 -4.48 -13.54
CA ARG A 71 1.41 -4.75 -14.85
C ARG A 71 0.64 -3.55 -15.40
N ARG A 72 -0.06 -2.78 -14.56
CA ARG A 72 -0.74 -1.54 -14.97
C ARG A 72 0.27 -0.50 -15.46
N LYS A 73 1.30 -0.22 -14.66
CA LYS A 73 2.39 0.71 -15.00
C LYS A 73 3.11 0.31 -16.29
N GLN A 74 3.40 -0.97 -16.48
CA GLN A 74 4.00 -1.48 -17.72
C GLN A 74 3.11 -1.28 -18.95
N ARG A 75 1.79 -1.47 -18.83
CA ARG A 75 0.85 -1.21 -19.93
C ARG A 75 0.78 0.27 -20.28
N GLU A 76 0.72 1.14 -19.27
CA GLU A 76 0.77 2.59 -19.45
C GLU A 76 2.08 3.02 -20.12
N ALA A 77 3.23 2.56 -19.62
CA ALA A 77 4.54 2.84 -20.21
C ALA A 77 4.64 2.39 -21.66
N LYS A 78 4.10 1.21 -22.02
CA LYS A 78 4.06 0.73 -23.42
C LYS A 78 3.16 1.60 -24.31
N LYS A 79 2.01 2.05 -23.78
CA LYS A 79 1.07 2.92 -24.51
C LYS A 79 1.71 4.28 -24.82
N TYR A 80 2.28 4.93 -23.82
CA TYR A 80 2.88 6.26 -23.98
C TYR A 80 4.27 6.22 -24.62
N GLY A 81 5.02 5.13 -24.45
CA GLY A 81 6.37 4.99 -25.01
C GLY A 81 6.42 5.13 -26.53
N LYS A 82 5.43 4.57 -27.26
CA LYS A 82 5.34 4.74 -28.71
C LYS A 82 5.04 6.19 -29.11
N ALA A 83 4.09 6.84 -28.43
CA ALA A 83 3.75 8.24 -28.70
C ALA A 83 4.95 9.17 -28.44
N LEU A 84 5.65 8.99 -27.31
CA LEU A 84 6.86 9.74 -26.95
C LEU A 84 8.02 9.51 -27.93
N GLN A 85 8.13 8.33 -28.53
CA GLN A 85 9.16 8.07 -29.55
C GLN A 85 8.85 8.82 -30.84
N VAL A 86 7.59 8.83 -31.27
CA VAL A 86 7.14 9.56 -32.47
C VAL A 86 7.32 11.07 -32.27
N GLU A 87 6.85 11.61 -31.14
CA GLU A 87 6.98 13.03 -30.79
C GLU A 87 8.45 13.48 -30.76
N ARG A 88 9.33 12.70 -30.10
CA ARG A 88 10.78 12.99 -30.09
C ARG A 88 11.41 12.95 -31.48
N LYS A 89 10.90 12.13 -32.39
CA LYS A 89 11.40 12.10 -33.78
C LYS A 89 10.96 13.36 -34.53
N ILE A 90 9.69 13.73 -34.41
CA ILE A 90 9.14 14.96 -35.01
C ILE A 90 9.89 16.19 -34.51
N GLU A 91 10.13 16.28 -33.20
CA GLU A 91 10.88 17.40 -32.60
C GLU A 91 12.33 17.47 -33.12
N LYS A 92 13.02 16.32 -33.22
CA LYS A 92 14.37 16.26 -33.81
C LYS A 92 14.39 16.68 -35.27
N ASP A 93 13.42 16.21 -36.06
CA ASP A 93 13.35 16.53 -37.49
C ASP A 93 13.03 18.02 -37.70
N LYS A 94 12.17 18.61 -36.85
CA LYS A 94 11.89 20.05 -36.84
C LYS A 94 13.15 20.85 -36.47
N ARG A 95 13.85 20.49 -35.40
CA ARG A 95 15.08 21.17 -34.98
C ARG A 95 16.15 21.18 -36.07
N LYS A 96 16.34 20.05 -36.77
CA LYS A 96 17.27 19.97 -37.92
C LYS A 96 16.88 20.91 -39.06
N LYS A 97 15.58 21.03 -39.37
CA LYS A 97 15.10 21.97 -40.39
C LYS A 97 15.35 23.42 -39.99
N ASP A 98 15.03 23.77 -38.75
CA ASP A 98 15.23 25.12 -38.21
C ASP A 98 16.74 25.48 -38.22
N GLU A 99 17.62 24.55 -37.86
CA GLU A 99 19.07 24.70 -37.96
C GLU A 99 19.53 24.91 -39.42
N LEU A 100 19.05 24.11 -40.38
CA LEU A 100 19.40 24.27 -41.80
C LEU A 100 18.90 25.60 -42.39
N GLU A 101 17.69 26.05 -42.04
CA GLU A 101 17.18 27.36 -42.46
C GLU A 101 17.97 28.52 -41.87
N SER A 102 18.45 28.39 -40.62
CA SER A 102 19.30 29.41 -40.00
C SER A 102 20.67 29.53 -40.69
N ILE A 103 21.23 28.41 -41.15
CA ILE A 103 22.48 28.36 -41.91
C ILE A 103 22.27 28.91 -43.33
N SER A 104 21.14 28.61 -43.98
CA SER A 104 20.82 29.11 -45.33
C SER A 104 20.48 30.60 -45.37
N LYS A 105 20.07 31.19 -44.23
CA LYS A 105 19.81 32.63 -44.10
C LYS A 105 21.06 33.46 -43.81
N TRP A 106 22.18 32.82 -43.51
CA TRP A 106 23.49 33.45 -43.32
C TRP A 106 24.23 33.51 -44.65
#